data_AF-A0A843CXP5-F1
#
_entry.id   AF-A0A843CXP5-F1
#
_cell.length_a   1.000
_cell.length_b   1.000
_cell.length_c   1.000
_cell.angle_alpha   90.00
_cell.angle_beta   90.00
_cell.angle_gamma   90.00
#
_symmetry.space_group_name_H-M   'P 1'
#
loop_
_entity.id
_entity.type
_entity.pdbx_description
1 polymer ?
#
loop_
_entity_poly.entity_id
_entity_poly.type
_entity_poly.pdbx_seq_one_letter_code
_entity_poly.pdbx_strand_id
1 'polypeptide(L)'
;MDTAFLKIMMETALKELDRSFGRYCCGMVISGNKVPSYKDVIDREDPLRLTQRVLVNPVMTYLGYTSLFSGDVFEGRIPGVSIATVSMNSVLSSASSRAICAMNADNAPKGIATDGFRWLLITHNGFSNRVCAMSDLRPYYVEVLDRDRFRMAVPEEDTMLSEFIQTFRNR
;
A
#
# COMPACT_ATOMS: atom_id res chain seq x y z
N MET A 1 10.15 9.79 -11.74
CA MET A 1 9.36 9.56 -10.53
C MET A 1 10.09 10.29 -9.42
N ASP A 2 9.40 11.24 -8.78
CA ASP A 2 9.91 12.18 -7.79
C ASP A 2 9.31 11.83 -6.41
N THR A 3 10.15 11.74 -5.38
CA THR A 3 9.72 11.48 -3.99
C THR A 3 8.72 12.54 -3.50
N ALA A 4 8.84 13.79 -3.97
CA ALA A 4 7.91 14.86 -3.64
C ALA A 4 6.46 14.55 -4.07
N PHE A 5 6.27 13.94 -5.24
CA PHE A 5 4.93 13.56 -5.71
C PHE A 5 4.31 12.46 -4.83
N LEU A 6 5.12 11.50 -4.38
CA LEU A 6 4.67 10.45 -3.47
C LEU A 6 4.24 11.03 -2.11
N LYS A 7 4.97 12.04 -1.59
CA LYS A 7 4.58 12.77 -0.37
C LYS A 7 3.26 13.54 -0.56
N ILE A 8 3.04 14.20 -1.70
CA ILE A 8 1.75 14.86 -2.02
C ILE A 8 0.59 13.84 -2.08
N MET A 9 0.83 12.65 -2.63
CA MET A 9 -0.17 11.57 -2.60
C MET A 9 -0.48 11.11 -1.18
N MET A 10 0.53 11.02 -0.31
CA MET A 10 0.34 10.67 1.11
C MET A 10 -0.49 11.72 1.86
N GLU A 11 -0.31 13.02 1.56
CA GLU A 11 -1.17 14.10 2.08
C GLU A 11 -2.63 13.97 1.63
N THR A 12 -2.82 13.59 0.36
CA THR A 12 -4.16 13.38 -0.20
C THR A 12 -4.81 12.16 0.46
N ALA A 13 -4.05 11.09 0.65
CA ALA A 13 -4.49 9.90 1.36
C ALA A 13 -4.86 10.22 2.81
N LEU A 14 -4.06 11.02 3.54
CA LEU A 14 -4.40 11.45 4.90
C LEU A 14 -5.77 12.14 4.93
N LYS A 15 -6.04 13.09 4.02
CA LYS A 15 -7.33 13.80 3.97
C LYS A 15 -8.50 12.85 3.73
N GLU A 16 -8.33 11.87 2.84
CA GLU A 16 -9.34 10.86 2.57
C GLU A 16 -9.56 9.89 3.74
N LEU A 17 -8.48 9.49 4.42
CA LEU A 17 -8.57 8.65 5.62
C LEU A 17 -9.21 9.41 6.79
N ASP A 18 -8.91 10.70 6.97
CA ASP A 18 -9.56 11.56 7.96
C ASP A 18 -11.07 11.67 7.70
N ARG A 19 -11.47 11.82 6.43
CA ARG A 19 -12.89 11.82 6.02
C ARG A 19 -13.57 10.48 6.28
N SER A 20 -12.84 9.38 6.08
CA SER A 20 -13.41 8.03 6.17
C SER A 20 -13.47 7.50 7.59
N PHE A 21 -12.49 7.83 8.44
CA PHE A 21 -12.37 7.31 9.82
C PHE A 21 -12.67 8.35 10.91
N GLY A 22 -12.66 9.64 10.57
CA GLY A 22 -12.50 10.72 11.54
C GLY A 22 -11.05 10.83 12.04
N ARG A 23 -10.66 12.03 12.47
CA ARG A 23 -9.25 12.37 12.82
C ARG A 23 -8.64 11.40 13.85
N TYR A 24 -9.35 11.11 14.93
CA TYR A 24 -8.81 10.23 15.98
C TYR A 24 -8.53 8.82 15.47
N CYS A 25 -9.51 8.17 14.84
CA CYS A 25 -9.35 6.80 14.36
C CYS A 25 -8.36 6.72 13.19
N CYS A 26 -8.33 7.73 12.30
CA CYS A 26 -7.32 7.83 11.25
C CYS A 26 -5.90 7.84 11.84
N GLY A 27 -5.67 8.59 12.91
CA GLY A 27 -4.36 8.63 13.59
C GLY A 27 -3.94 7.27 14.12
N MET A 28 -4.86 6.56 14.77
CA MET A 28 -4.62 5.20 15.30
C MET A 28 -4.30 4.19 14.19
N VAL A 29 -4.94 4.32 13.03
CA VAL A 29 -4.69 3.45 11.87
C VAL A 29 -3.33 3.78 11.25
N ILE A 30 -3.03 5.05 10.97
CA ILE A 30 -1.73 5.44 10.38
C ILE A 30 -0.57 5.08 11.31
N SER A 31 -0.72 5.27 12.63
CA SER A 31 0.33 4.94 13.59
C SER A 31 0.52 3.42 13.80
N GLY A 32 -0.29 2.58 13.16
CA GLY A 32 -0.22 1.12 13.30
C GLY A 32 -0.89 0.56 14.57
N ASN A 33 -1.53 1.39 15.39
CA ASN A 33 -2.15 0.99 16.65
C ASN A 33 -3.54 0.35 16.50
N LYS A 34 -4.09 0.33 15.27
CA LYS A 34 -5.43 -0.22 15.02
C LYS A 34 -5.54 -0.85 13.64
N VAL A 35 -6.04 -2.09 13.58
CA VAL A 35 -6.56 -2.69 12.35
C VAL A 35 -8.02 -2.21 12.19
N PRO A 36 -8.35 -1.45 11.14
CA PRO A 36 -9.69 -0.91 10.97
C PRO A 36 -10.71 -2.00 10.63
N SER A 37 -11.91 -1.85 11.16
CA SER A 37 -13.10 -2.64 10.86
C SER A 37 -14.17 -1.78 10.20
N TYR A 38 -15.23 -2.39 9.67
CA TYR A 38 -16.39 -1.68 9.09
C TYR A 38 -17.06 -0.70 10.06
N LYS A 39 -16.92 -0.90 11.38
CA LYS A 39 -17.48 0.02 12.40
C LYS A 39 -16.68 1.30 12.55
N ASP A 40 -15.44 1.29 12.09
CA ASP A 40 -14.53 2.42 12.21
C ASP A 40 -14.65 3.37 11.03
N VAL A 41 -15.10 2.86 9.88
CA VAL A 41 -15.36 3.66 8.69
C VAL A 41 -16.75 4.30 8.80
N ILE A 42 -16.81 5.62 8.68
CA ILE A 42 -18.03 6.44 8.84
C ILE A 42 -19.17 5.94 7.94
N ASP A 43 -18.87 5.72 6.67
CA ASP A 43 -19.85 5.23 5.69
C ASP A 43 -19.93 3.69 5.62
N ARG A 44 -19.26 3.00 6.54
CA ARG A 44 -19.15 1.53 6.60
C ARG A 44 -18.61 0.89 5.31
N GLU A 45 -17.81 1.63 4.54
CA GLU A 45 -17.03 1.05 3.44
C GLU A 45 -16.17 -0.10 3.98
N ASP A 46 -16.05 -1.17 3.18
CA ASP A 46 -15.17 -2.28 3.51
C ASP A 46 -13.71 -1.79 3.69
N PRO A 47 -13.02 -2.10 4.80
CA PRO A 47 -11.67 -1.59 5.06
C PRO A 47 -10.64 -1.99 4.00
N LEU A 48 -10.79 -3.16 3.36
CA LEU A 48 -9.90 -3.57 2.28
C LEU A 48 -10.13 -2.70 1.04
N ARG A 49 -11.40 -2.44 0.68
CA ARG A 49 -11.74 -1.52 -0.42
C ARG A 49 -11.20 -0.10 -0.16
N LEU A 50 -11.32 0.39 1.06
CA LEU A 50 -10.76 1.68 1.46
C LEU A 50 -9.23 1.70 1.33
N THR A 51 -8.53 0.66 1.81
CA THR A 51 -7.07 0.50 1.62
C THR A 51 -6.69 0.58 0.14
N GLN A 52 -7.42 -0.14 -0.71
CA GLN A 52 -7.11 -0.19 -2.14
C GLN A 52 -7.28 1.18 -2.78
N ARG A 53 -8.44 1.82 -2.57
CA ARG A 53 -8.77 3.11 -3.17
C ARG A 53 -7.82 4.22 -2.72
N VAL A 54 -7.47 4.26 -1.44
CA VAL A 54 -6.77 5.40 -0.84
C VAL A 54 -5.25 5.23 -0.79
N LEU A 55 -4.75 4.00 -0.56
CA LEU A 55 -3.32 3.75 -0.36
C LEU A 55 -2.67 2.98 -1.51
N VAL A 56 -3.33 1.98 -2.06
CA VAL A 56 -2.68 1.06 -3.04
C VAL A 56 -2.80 1.58 -4.47
N ASN A 57 -4.01 1.88 -4.94
CA ASN A 57 -4.25 2.26 -6.33
C ASN A 57 -3.49 3.53 -6.74
N PRO A 58 -3.43 4.61 -5.93
CA PRO A 58 -2.64 5.79 -6.26
C PRO A 58 -1.15 5.47 -6.38
N VAL A 59 -0.60 4.69 -5.42
CA VAL A 59 0.82 4.30 -5.42
C VAL A 59 1.15 3.41 -6.61
N MET A 60 0.32 2.41 -6.90
CA MET A 60 0.50 1.53 -8.05
C MET A 60 0.43 2.29 -9.37
N THR A 61 -0.53 3.21 -9.51
CA THR A 61 -0.65 4.09 -10.69
C THR A 61 0.63 4.91 -10.86
N TYR A 62 1.12 5.51 -9.77
CA TYR A 62 2.36 6.27 -9.76
C TYR A 62 3.59 5.43 -10.14
N LEU A 63 3.66 4.17 -9.71
CA LEU A 63 4.71 3.22 -10.07
C LEU A 63 4.63 2.72 -11.53
N GLY A 64 3.66 3.19 -12.31
CA GLY A 64 3.49 2.84 -13.72
C GLY A 64 2.67 1.58 -13.96
N TYR A 65 1.93 1.11 -12.96
CA TYR A 65 0.95 0.05 -13.11
C TYR A 65 -0.42 0.65 -13.46
N THR A 66 -0.74 0.67 -14.75
CA THR A 66 -2.04 1.12 -15.25
C THR A 66 -3.04 -0.04 -15.33
N SER A 67 -4.34 0.26 -15.35
CA SER A 67 -5.43 -0.73 -15.48
C SER A 67 -5.64 -1.64 -14.27
N LEU A 68 -5.54 -1.09 -13.05
CA LEU A 68 -6.01 -1.76 -11.83
C LEU A 68 -7.55 -1.82 -11.87
N PHE A 69 -8.12 -2.93 -12.37
CA PHE A 69 -9.57 -3.11 -12.36
C PHE A 69 -10.07 -3.24 -10.93
N SER A 70 -10.92 -2.29 -10.51
CA SER A 70 -11.46 -2.17 -9.15
C SER A 70 -12.34 -3.35 -8.70
N GLY A 71 -12.74 -4.23 -9.62
CA GLY A 71 -13.51 -5.44 -9.34
C GLY A 71 -12.66 -6.66 -8.94
N ASP A 72 -11.37 -6.65 -9.30
CA ASP A 72 -10.49 -7.82 -9.18
C ASP A 72 -9.39 -7.62 -8.13
N VAL A 73 -9.45 -6.62 -7.26
CA VAL A 73 -8.37 -6.38 -6.26
C VAL A 73 -8.43 -7.37 -5.08
N PHE A 74 -9.15 -8.48 -5.22
CA PHE A 74 -8.84 -9.69 -4.47
C PHE A 74 -7.57 -10.38 -5.03
N GLU A 75 -7.30 -10.22 -6.34
CA GLU A 75 -6.19 -10.74 -7.15
C GLU A 75 -6.03 -9.86 -8.41
N GLY A 76 -5.49 -8.64 -8.25
CA GLY A 76 -5.41 -7.70 -9.38
C GLY A 76 -4.46 -8.23 -10.45
N ARG A 77 -4.93 -8.34 -11.69
CA ARG A 77 -4.11 -8.77 -12.83
C ARG A 77 -3.61 -7.55 -13.59
N ILE A 78 -2.32 -7.29 -13.51
CA ILE A 78 -1.61 -6.41 -14.43
C ILE A 78 -0.71 -7.33 -15.28
N PRO A 79 -0.56 -7.12 -16.59
CA PRO A 79 0.35 -7.92 -17.40
C PRO A 79 1.74 -8.00 -16.75
N GLY A 80 2.16 -9.22 -16.39
CA GLY A 80 3.46 -9.49 -15.77
C GLY A 80 3.55 -9.28 -14.24
N VAL A 81 2.47 -8.86 -13.56
CA VAL A 81 2.47 -8.67 -12.09
C VAL A 81 1.15 -9.13 -11.46
N SER A 82 1.24 -10.00 -10.46
CA SER A 82 0.10 -10.36 -9.59
C SER A 82 0.11 -9.51 -8.31
N ILE A 83 -1.02 -8.89 -7.93
CA ILE A 83 -1.11 -8.12 -6.68
C ILE A 83 -2.17 -8.69 -5.73
N ALA A 84 -1.82 -8.78 -4.45
CA ALA A 84 -2.75 -9.10 -3.38
C ALA A 84 -2.71 -8.03 -2.27
N THR A 85 -3.89 -7.56 -1.88
CA THR A 85 -4.03 -6.53 -0.84
C THR A 85 -4.81 -7.08 0.35
N VAL A 86 -4.43 -6.65 1.55
CA VAL A 86 -5.21 -6.81 2.79
C VAL A 86 -5.54 -5.44 3.38
N SER A 87 -6.50 -5.38 4.29
CA SER A 87 -6.84 -4.14 4.99
C SER A 87 -5.64 -3.58 5.76
N MET A 88 -5.58 -2.26 5.93
CA MET A 88 -4.51 -1.56 6.66
C MET A 88 -4.15 -2.26 7.97
N ASN A 89 -2.85 -2.39 8.25
CA ASN A 89 -2.28 -3.02 9.46
C ASN A 89 -2.55 -4.53 9.61
N SER A 90 -3.24 -5.18 8.68
CA SER A 90 -3.41 -6.64 8.71
C SER A 90 -2.09 -7.38 8.51
N VAL A 91 -2.03 -8.64 8.91
CA VAL A 91 -0.85 -9.49 8.69
C VAL A 91 -0.73 -9.79 7.19
N LEU A 92 0.47 -9.58 6.63
CA LEU A 92 0.71 -9.74 5.19
C LEU A 92 0.81 -11.20 4.72
N SER A 93 0.93 -12.18 5.62
CA SER A 93 1.09 -13.59 5.24
C SER A 93 0.00 -14.08 4.28
N SER A 94 -1.26 -13.68 4.52
CA SER A 94 -2.39 -14.02 3.65
C SER A 94 -2.33 -13.32 2.28
N ALA A 95 -1.86 -12.06 2.23
CA ALA A 95 -1.62 -11.36 0.97
C ALA A 95 -0.49 -12.04 0.18
N SER A 96 0.63 -12.35 0.84
CA SER A 96 1.79 -13.00 0.22
C SER A 96 1.45 -14.36 -0.36
N SER A 97 0.71 -15.20 0.37
CA SER A 97 0.27 -16.51 -0.14
C SER A 97 -0.63 -16.36 -1.37
N ARG A 98 -1.60 -15.42 -1.36
CA ARG A 98 -2.46 -15.17 -2.52
C ARG A 98 -1.68 -14.63 -3.72
N ALA A 99 -0.75 -13.70 -3.50
CA ALA A 99 0.12 -13.21 -4.57
C ALA A 99 0.93 -14.35 -5.21
N ILE A 100 1.49 -15.27 -4.42
CA ILE A 100 2.21 -16.45 -4.91
C ILE A 100 1.30 -17.39 -5.70
N CYS A 101 0.09 -17.66 -5.20
CA CYS A 101 -0.89 -18.48 -5.90
C CYS A 101 -1.24 -17.87 -7.27
N ALA A 102 -1.51 -16.56 -7.32
CA ALA A 102 -1.80 -15.84 -8.55
C ALA A 102 -0.60 -15.82 -9.51
N MET A 103 0.63 -15.62 -8.99
CA MET A 103 1.84 -15.70 -9.80
C MET A 103 1.98 -17.07 -10.48
N ASN A 104 1.73 -18.15 -9.75
CA ASN A 104 1.80 -19.51 -10.29
C ASN A 104 0.70 -19.79 -11.32
N ALA A 105 -0.52 -19.30 -11.09
CA ALA A 105 -1.64 -19.49 -12.00
C ALA A 105 -1.44 -18.75 -13.33
N ASP A 106 -0.88 -17.54 -13.27
CA ASP A 106 -0.72 -16.66 -14.43
C ASP A 106 0.70 -16.69 -15.02
N ASN A 107 1.60 -17.51 -14.47
CA ASN A 107 3.03 -17.54 -14.77
C ASN A 107 3.66 -16.12 -14.72
N ALA A 108 3.24 -15.31 -13.74
CA ALA A 108 3.71 -13.94 -13.60
C ALA A 108 5.12 -13.90 -13.00
N PRO A 109 6.07 -13.14 -13.58
CA PRO A 109 7.44 -13.08 -13.07
C PRO A 109 7.56 -12.35 -11.73
N LYS A 110 6.56 -11.54 -11.36
CA LYS A 110 6.55 -10.71 -10.16
C LYS A 110 5.20 -10.75 -9.45
N GLY A 111 5.24 -10.60 -8.14
CA GLY A 111 4.07 -10.46 -7.28
C GLY A 111 4.26 -9.35 -6.26
N ILE A 112 3.17 -8.68 -5.88
CA ILE A 112 3.15 -7.63 -4.85
C ILE A 112 2.14 -8.02 -3.78
N ALA A 113 2.54 -7.95 -2.52
CA ALA A 113 1.64 -8.09 -1.38
C ALA A 113 1.71 -6.84 -0.50
N THR A 114 0.56 -6.27 -0.14
CA THR A 114 0.53 -5.00 0.61
C THR A 114 -0.71 -4.82 1.48
N ASP A 115 -0.57 -4.01 2.54
CA ASP A 115 -1.68 -3.46 3.35
C ASP A 115 -1.87 -1.94 3.12
N GLY A 116 -1.22 -1.39 2.09
CA GLY A 116 -1.17 0.05 1.80
C GLY A 116 0.01 0.78 2.45
N PHE A 117 0.50 0.32 3.60
CA PHE A 117 1.68 0.90 4.27
C PHE A 117 2.95 0.10 3.99
N ARG A 118 2.85 -1.23 4.14
CA ARG A 118 3.94 -2.18 3.93
C ARG A 118 3.77 -2.86 2.59
N TRP A 119 4.87 -3.00 1.87
CA TRP A 119 4.91 -3.51 0.50
C TRP A 119 5.96 -4.60 0.40
N LEU A 120 5.56 -5.76 -0.10
CA LEU A 120 6.43 -6.90 -0.36
C LEU A 120 6.52 -7.13 -1.87
N LEU A 121 7.75 -7.27 -2.37
CA LEU A 121 8.00 -7.72 -3.73
C LEU A 121 8.38 -9.20 -3.70
N ILE A 122 7.70 -9.97 -4.54
CA ILE A 122 7.90 -11.40 -4.72
C ILE A 122 8.36 -11.60 -6.16
N THR A 123 9.41 -12.39 -6.36
CA THR A 123 9.94 -12.69 -7.69
C THR A 123 10.04 -14.18 -7.91
N HIS A 124 9.79 -14.61 -9.14
CA HIS A 124 10.02 -15.98 -9.57
C HIS A 124 11.52 -16.19 -9.84
N ASN A 125 12.18 -17.10 -9.12
CA ASN A 125 13.61 -17.42 -9.30
C ASN A 125 13.84 -18.82 -9.90
N GLY A 126 13.06 -19.19 -10.92
CA GLY A 126 13.17 -20.45 -11.66
C GLY A 126 12.66 -21.71 -10.94
N PHE A 127 12.85 -21.80 -9.62
CA PHE A 127 12.46 -22.96 -8.80
C PHE A 127 11.41 -22.65 -7.73
N SER A 128 11.30 -21.39 -7.30
CA SER A 128 10.35 -20.97 -6.27
C SER A 128 10.09 -19.47 -6.35
N ASN A 129 8.93 -19.05 -5.86
CA ASN A 129 8.63 -17.66 -5.58
C ASN A 129 9.23 -17.29 -4.23
N ARG A 130 9.95 -16.17 -4.17
CA ARG A 130 10.57 -15.67 -2.95
C ARG A 130 10.31 -14.18 -2.78
N VAL A 131 10.10 -13.75 -1.54
CA VAL A 131 10.13 -12.33 -1.18
C VAL A 131 11.57 -11.83 -1.39
N CYS A 132 11.75 -10.82 -2.22
CA CYS A 132 13.06 -10.24 -2.54
C CYS A 132 13.23 -8.82 -2.01
N ALA A 133 12.14 -8.13 -1.68
CA ALA A 133 12.19 -6.83 -1.03
C ALA A 133 10.97 -6.58 -0.13
N MET A 134 11.18 -5.75 0.89
CA MET A 134 10.14 -5.22 1.77
C MET A 134 10.39 -3.74 2.00
N SER A 135 9.35 -2.92 1.89
CA SER A 135 9.40 -1.51 2.23
C SER A 135 8.22 -1.15 3.14
N ASP A 136 8.49 -0.39 4.20
CA ASP A 136 7.45 0.20 5.05
C ASP A 136 7.39 1.70 4.78
N LEU A 137 6.26 2.14 4.21
CA LEU A 137 6.00 3.55 3.93
C LEU A 137 5.32 4.26 5.10
N ARG A 138 4.93 3.54 6.16
CA ARG A 138 4.24 4.13 7.33
C ARG A 138 4.97 5.35 7.92
N PRO A 139 6.31 5.38 8.06
CA PRO A 139 7.01 6.55 8.61
C PRO A 139 6.65 7.85 7.87
N TYR A 140 6.55 7.81 6.54
CA TYR A 140 6.17 8.97 5.73
C TYR A 140 4.70 9.39 5.92
N TYR A 141 3.79 8.43 6.12
CA TYR A 141 2.42 8.76 6.49
C TYR A 141 2.33 9.37 7.89
N VAL A 142 3.18 8.94 8.83
CA VAL A 142 3.29 9.53 10.17
C VAL A 142 3.89 10.93 10.11
N GLU A 143 4.92 11.17 9.30
CA GLU A 143 5.44 12.53 9.05
C GLU A 143 4.33 13.46 8.55
N VAL A 144 3.57 13.02 7.56
CA VAL A 144 2.44 13.78 6.99
C VAL A 144 1.35 14.02 8.02
N LEU A 145 1.02 13.00 8.82
CA LEU A 145 0.08 13.08 9.93
C LEU A 145 0.51 14.12 10.97
N ASP A 146 1.77 14.06 11.38
CA ASP A 146 2.32 14.93 12.41
C ASP A 146 2.39 16.37 11.92
N ARG A 147 2.71 16.60 10.64
CA ARG A 147 2.74 17.93 10.06
C ARG A 147 1.33 18.54 9.93
N ASP A 148 0.29 17.73 9.71
CA ASP A 148 -1.11 18.20 9.71
C ASP A 148 -1.62 18.53 11.13
N ARG A 149 -1.19 17.74 12.12
CA ARG A 149 -1.78 17.76 13.47
C ARG A 149 -0.98 18.54 14.50
N PHE A 150 0.32 18.64 14.31
CA PHE A 150 1.25 19.27 15.23
C PHE A 150 2.05 20.38 14.54
N ARG A 151 2.59 21.30 15.34
CA ARG A 151 3.38 22.42 14.82
C ARG A 151 4.75 22.02 14.28
N MET A 152 5.24 20.84 14.63
CA MET A 152 6.54 20.32 14.20
C MET A 152 6.38 18.84 13.85
N ALA A 153 6.95 18.45 12.71
CA ALA A 153 7.14 17.06 12.31
C ALA A 153 8.63 16.85 12.02
N VAL A 154 9.16 15.68 12.38
CA VAL A 154 10.50 15.29 11.97
C VAL A 154 10.39 14.72 10.56
N PRO A 155 11.07 15.30 9.57
CA PRO A 155 11.00 14.80 8.20
C PRO A 155 11.71 13.45 8.09
N GLU A 156 11.10 12.51 7.39
CA GLU A 156 11.73 11.25 7.02
C GLU A 156 12.64 11.45 5.81
N GLU A 157 13.80 10.77 5.83
CA GLU A 157 14.77 10.83 4.75
C GLU A 157 14.19 10.23 3.46
N ASP A 158 14.45 10.87 2.32
CA ASP A 158 13.90 10.46 1.02
C ASP A 158 14.56 9.19 0.43
N THR A 159 15.63 8.68 1.06
CA THR A 159 16.38 7.51 0.60
C THR A 159 15.49 6.27 0.48
N MET A 160 14.68 5.97 1.51
CA MET A 160 13.80 4.79 1.47
C MET A 160 12.64 4.95 0.48
N LEU A 161 12.12 6.17 0.27
CA LEU A 161 11.15 6.41 -0.81
C LEU A 161 11.78 6.18 -2.18
N SER A 162 13.01 6.64 -2.37
CA SER A 162 13.74 6.47 -3.62
C SER A 162 13.99 5.00 -3.92
N GLU A 163 14.42 4.22 -2.91
CA GLU A 163 14.60 2.77 -3.00
C GLU A 163 13.28 2.04 -3.27
N PHE A 164 12.19 2.42 -2.59
CA PHE A 164 10.86 1.89 -2.84
C PHE A 164 10.46 2.10 -4.30
N ILE A 165 10.60 3.32 -4.83
CA ILE A 165 10.29 3.63 -6.23
C ILE A 165 11.12 2.76 -7.18
N GLN A 166 12.43 2.66 -6.96
CA GLN A 166 13.32 1.89 -7.84
C GLN A 166 13.02 0.38 -7.84
N THR A 167 12.59 -0.14 -6.68
CA THR A 167 12.30 -1.56 -6.45
C THR A 167 10.96 -1.96 -7.04
N PHE A 168 9.92 -1.16 -6.80
CA PHE A 168 8.54 -1.50 -7.14
C PHE A 168 8.06 -0.90 -8.46
N ARG A 169 8.87 -0.11 -9.15
CA ARG A 169 8.49 0.46 -10.45
C ARG A 169 8.23 -0.62 -11.50
N ASN A 170 7.17 -0.43 -12.28
CA ASN A 170 6.93 -1.21 -13.49
C ASN A 170 8.03 -0.91 -14.52
N ARG A 171 8.79 -1.93 -14.90
CA ARG A 171 9.90 -1.85 -15.87
C ARG A 171 9.50 -2.54 -17.16
#